data_AF-A0AAU9NUS8-F1
#
_entry.id   AF-A0AAU9NUS8-F1
#
_cell.length_a   1.000
_cell.length_b   1.000
_cell.length_c   1.000
_cell.angle_alpha   90.00
_cell.angle_beta   90.00
_cell.angle_gamma   90.00
#
_symmetry.space_group_name_H-M   'P 1'
#
loop_
_entity.id
_entity.type
_entity.pdbx_description
1 polymer ?
#
loop_
_entity_poly.entity_id
_entity_poly.type
_entity_poly.pdbx_seq_one_letter_code
_entity_poly.pdbx_strand_id
1 'polypeptide(L)'
;MCGCFSPCYRQICGQKGRSDDRFREFEVFLKTSLSKGQNGNFEIPITHIDKSKLNMNEILSTPGEKELLQDAIDKVKLNTRRLVRRQKRRLIRLQTLFGWNIHYVDATECLSCFTEESWTTNVVEPSIQIIKSCFEKDTNLVPDFDATNGVKGLKLKERDLWTQHICKACGNKVLRGGYEWEQHKQGRNHRKRVCRLRKSGITALDE
;
A
#
# COMPACT_ATOMS: atom_id res chain seq x y z
N MET A 1 -16.39 -19.41 -28.12
CA MET A 1 -17.44 -18.62 -27.45
C MET A 1 -16.77 -17.73 -26.42
N CYS A 2 -16.54 -16.47 -26.81
CA CYS A 2 -16.06 -15.42 -25.92
C CYS A 2 -17.25 -14.78 -25.22
N GLY A 3 -17.09 -14.40 -23.95
CA GLY A 3 -17.91 -13.36 -23.34
C GLY A 3 -18.49 -13.74 -21.98
N CYS A 4 -17.78 -13.34 -20.92
CA CYS A 4 -18.32 -12.80 -19.66
C CYS A 4 -17.17 -12.35 -18.75
N PHE A 5 -16.29 -11.46 -19.24
CA PHE A 5 -15.40 -10.70 -18.35
C PHE A 5 -16.17 -9.45 -17.89
N SER A 6 -16.53 -9.45 -16.61
CA SER A 6 -17.21 -8.36 -15.91
C SER A 6 -16.50 -7.00 -16.13
N PRO A 7 -17.23 -5.91 -16.43
CA PRO A 7 -16.64 -4.58 -16.69
C PRO A 7 -15.96 -3.90 -15.48
N CYS A 8 -15.99 -4.49 -14.28
CA CYS A 8 -15.77 -3.73 -13.03
C CYS A 8 -14.36 -3.86 -12.40
N TYR A 9 -13.40 -4.54 -13.03
CA TYR A 9 -12.02 -4.59 -12.48
C TYR A 9 -11.24 -3.29 -12.71
N ARG A 10 -11.74 -2.39 -13.56
CA ARG A 10 -11.05 -1.15 -13.97
C ARG A 10 -11.15 -0.01 -12.93
N GLN A 11 -12.00 -0.13 -11.91
CA GLN A 11 -12.22 0.94 -10.91
C GLN A 11 -11.32 0.83 -9.66
N ILE A 12 -10.64 -0.31 -9.44
CA ILE A 12 -9.77 -0.51 -8.26
C ILE A 12 -8.32 -0.07 -8.55
N CYS A 13 -7.91 -0.12 -9.80
CA CYS A 13 -6.62 0.38 -10.26
C CYS A 13 -6.79 1.82 -10.78
N GLY A 14 -6.97 2.77 -9.85
CA GLY A 14 -6.85 4.18 -10.17
C GLY A 14 -5.54 4.43 -10.91
N GLN A 15 -5.67 4.79 -12.19
CA GLN A 15 -4.56 5.13 -13.06
C GLN A 15 -3.83 6.35 -12.49
N LYS A 16 -2.66 6.09 -11.93
CA LYS A 16 -1.57 7.05 -11.93
C LYS A 16 -0.34 6.22 -12.20
N GLY A 17 0.21 6.35 -13.42
CA GLY A 17 1.53 5.87 -13.75
C GLY A 17 2.50 6.46 -12.73
N ARG A 18 2.76 5.70 -11.66
CA ARG A 18 3.75 6.06 -10.66
C ARG A 18 5.08 5.74 -11.31
N SER A 19 5.59 6.75 -12.03
CA SER A 19 7.01 6.97 -12.25
C SER A 19 7.77 6.47 -11.01
N ASP A 20 8.77 5.63 -11.21
CA ASP A 20 9.57 5.02 -10.15
C ASP A 20 9.85 6.03 -9.03
N ASP A 21 9.17 5.82 -7.89
CA ASP A 21 9.14 6.74 -6.74
C ASP A 21 10.54 6.95 -6.14
N ARG A 22 11.50 6.09 -6.51
CA ARG A 22 12.88 6.14 -6.04
C ARG A 22 13.69 7.30 -6.61
N PHE A 23 13.44 7.73 -7.84
CA PHE A 23 14.26 8.76 -8.48
C PHE A 23 13.88 10.19 -8.05
N ARG A 24 12.61 10.41 -7.69
CA ARG A 24 12.10 11.73 -7.30
C ARG A 24 12.82 12.33 -6.10
N GLU A 25 13.22 11.51 -5.14
CA GLU A 25 13.87 11.98 -3.92
C GLU A 25 15.31 12.47 -4.16
N PHE A 26 15.95 12.02 -5.24
CA PHE A 26 17.28 12.47 -5.65
C PHE A 26 17.27 13.66 -6.59
N GLU A 27 16.11 14.09 -7.10
CA GLU A 27 16.01 15.21 -8.06
C GLU A 27 16.68 16.49 -7.57
N VAL A 28 16.52 16.83 -6.29
CA VAL A 28 17.11 18.04 -5.70
C VAL A 28 18.63 17.93 -5.63
N PHE A 29 19.13 16.76 -5.22
CA PHE A 29 20.55 16.47 -5.18
C PHE A 29 21.16 16.50 -6.59
N LEU A 30 20.57 15.76 -7.53
CA LEU A 30 21.04 15.67 -8.91
C LEU A 30 21.07 17.04 -9.61
N LYS A 31 20.01 17.85 -9.44
CA LYS A 31 19.98 19.22 -10.00
C LYS A 31 21.07 20.11 -9.42
N THR A 32 21.31 20.02 -8.11
CA THR A 32 22.32 20.84 -7.43
C THR A 32 23.73 20.45 -7.87
N SER A 33 24.02 19.15 -7.96
CA SER A 33 25.34 18.65 -8.37
C SER A 33 25.61 18.84 -9.87
N LEU A 34 24.60 18.73 -10.74
CA LEU A 34 24.74 18.96 -12.19
C LEU A 34 24.90 20.45 -12.54
N SER A 35 24.19 21.34 -11.83
CA SER A 35 24.28 22.79 -12.06
C SER A 35 25.68 23.37 -11.78
N LYS A 36 26.49 22.69 -10.96
CA LYS A 36 27.85 23.13 -10.59
C LYS A 36 28.91 22.70 -11.62
N GLY A 37 28.66 21.63 -12.38
CA GLY A 37 29.53 21.19 -13.47
C GLY A 37 29.43 22.07 -14.73
N GLN A 38 28.43 22.96 -14.78
CA GLN A 38 28.13 23.85 -15.91
C GLN A 38 28.53 25.33 -15.67
N ASN A 39 29.49 25.61 -14.78
CA ASN A 39 30.11 26.95 -14.70
C ASN A 39 31.05 27.26 -15.89
N GLY A 40 30.78 26.68 -17.05
CA GLY A 40 31.26 27.08 -18.37
C GLY A 40 30.08 26.99 -19.33
N ASN A 41 29.70 28.12 -19.92
CA ASN A 41 28.56 28.27 -20.83
C ASN A 41 28.46 27.14 -21.87
N PHE A 42 27.49 26.23 -21.74
CA PHE A 42 26.86 25.57 -22.88
C PHE A 42 25.54 24.88 -22.48
N GLU A 43 24.42 25.36 -23.02
CA GLU A 43 23.15 24.62 -23.01
C GLU A 43 23.33 23.34 -23.83
N ILE A 44 23.28 22.16 -23.19
CA ILE A 44 23.24 20.88 -23.90
C ILE A 44 21.87 20.23 -23.68
N PRO A 45 21.10 19.99 -24.76
CA PRO A 45 19.88 19.19 -24.72
C PRO A 45 20.16 17.79 -24.15
N ILE A 46 19.20 17.27 -23.39
CA ILE A 46 19.20 15.94 -22.76
C ILE A 46 19.15 14.85 -23.85
N THR A 47 20.23 14.63 -24.61
CA THR A 47 20.28 13.57 -25.63
C THR A 47 21.61 12.82 -25.74
N HIS A 48 22.63 13.13 -24.94
CA HIS A 48 23.88 12.36 -24.97
C HIS A 48 24.42 12.10 -23.56
N ILE A 49 23.91 11.04 -22.92
CA ILE A 49 24.52 10.46 -21.71
C ILE A 49 25.73 9.66 -22.18
N ASP A 50 26.78 10.36 -22.60
CA ASP A 50 28.07 9.73 -22.82
C ASP A 50 28.85 9.76 -21.50
N LYS A 51 28.86 8.58 -20.85
CA LYS A 51 29.97 7.91 -20.17
C LYS A 51 31.08 8.74 -19.51
N SER A 52 30.82 9.93 -19.00
CA SER A 52 31.70 10.53 -18.02
C SER A 52 31.41 9.86 -16.70
N LYS A 53 32.33 8.99 -16.29
CA LYS A 53 32.58 8.72 -14.87
C LYS A 53 32.90 10.08 -14.23
N LEU A 54 31.87 10.89 -13.98
CA LEU A 54 31.98 12.02 -13.07
C LEU A 54 32.53 11.42 -11.79
N ASN A 55 33.71 11.87 -11.40
CA ASN A 55 34.42 11.37 -10.24
C ASN A 55 33.49 11.64 -9.04
N MET A 56 32.75 10.62 -8.60
CA MET A 56 31.74 10.75 -7.54
C MET A 56 32.35 11.39 -6.28
N ASN A 57 33.66 11.20 -6.09
CA ASN A 57 34.45 11.78 -5.01
C ASN A 57 34.61 13.31 -5.11
N GLU A 58 34.66 13.87 -6.32
CA GLU A 58 34.80 15.32 -6.55
C GLU A 58 33.48 16.06 -6.28
N ILE A 59 32.35 15.47 -6.67
CA ILE A 59 31.00 15.96 -6.35
C ILE A 59 30.73 15.90 -4.84
N LEU A 60 31.11 14.79 -4.19
CA LEU A 60 30.97 14.64 -2.72
C LEU A 60 31.96 15.50 -1.90
N SER A 61 32.82 16.32 -2.50
CA SER A 61 33.82 17.09 -1.74
C SER A 61 33.24 18.30 -1.01
N THR A 62 32.04 18.79 -1.38
CA THR A 62 31.43 19.94 -0.71
C THR A 62 30.48 19.51 0.43
N PRO A 63 30.54 20.15 1.62
CA PRO A 63 29.74 19.75 2.78
C PRO A 63 28.22 19.72 2.53
N GLY A 64 27.69 20.71 1.80
CA GLY A 64 26.25 20.83 1.52
C GLY A 64 25.70 19.74 0.58
N GLU A 65 26.52 19.16 -0.29
CA GLU A 65 26.08 18.09 -1.20
C GLU A 65 25.97 16.74 -0.49
N LYS A 66 26.80 16.51 0.53
CA LYS A 66 26.67 15.33 1.41
C LYS A 66 25.37 15.36 2.20
N GLU A 67 24.96 16.54 2.69
CA GLU A 67 23.70 16.71 3.42
C GLU A 67 22.48 16.46 2.53
N LEU A 68 22.48 17.00 1.30
CA LEU A 68 21.42 16.76 0.33
C LEU A 68 21.33 15.29 -0.10
N LEU A 69 22.48 14.62 -0.29
CA LEU A 69 22.52 13.20 -0.59
C LEU A 69 21.97 12.36 0.57
N GLN A 70 22.36 12.69 1.80
CA GLN A 70 21.90 11.99 3.00
C GLN A 70 20.38 12.15 3.20
N ASP A 71 19.85 13.37 3.02
CA ASP A 71 18.42 13.65 3.09
C ASP A 71 17.63 12.87 2.01
N ALA A 72 18.15 12.81 0.78
CA ALA A 72 17.55 11.99 -0.28
C ALA A 72 17.52 10.50 0.09
N ILE A 73 18.62 9.96 0.63
CA ILE A 73 18.69 8.58 1.11
C ILE A 73 17.65 8.32 2.21
N ASP A 74 17.53 9.24 3.17
CA ASP A 74 16.60 9.09 4.29
C ASP A 74 15.14 9.18 3.86
N LYS A 75 14.82 10.01 2.87
CA LYS A 75 13.51 10.06 2.21
C LYS A 75 13.18 8.74 1.51
N VAL A 76 14.10 8.17 0.74
CA VAL A 76 13.89 6.86 0.09
C VAL A 76 13.66 5.74 1.11
N LYS A 77 14.47 5.71 2.18
CA LYS A 77 14.28 4.76 3.29
C LYS A 77 12.91 4.93 3.94
N LEU A 78 12.50 6.16 4.24
CA LEU A 78 11.21 6.47 4.86
C LEU A 78 10.04 6.06 3.97
N ASN A 79 10.09 6.37 2.68
CA ASN A 79 9.04 6.02 1.72
C ASN A 79 8.94 4.51 1.55
N THR A 80 10.06 3.80 1.49
CA THR A 80 10.10 2.33 1.43
C THR A 80 9.45 1.71 2.67
N ARG A 81 9.81 2.19 3.87
CA ARG A 81 9.16 1.75 5.13
C ARG A 81 7.66 2.07 5.17
N ARG A 82 7.23 3.19 4.61
CA ARG A 82 5.79 3.55 4.50
C ARG A 82 5.07 2.63 3.52
N LEU A 83 5.70 2.30 2.40
CA LEU A 83 5.16 1.40 1.38
C LEU A 83 4.93 0.00 1.94
N VAL A 84 5.95 -0.61 2.57
CA VAL A 84 5.83 -1.95 3.18
C VAL A 84 4.70 -1.98 4.22
N ARG A 85 4.59 -0.95 5.08
CA ARG A 85 3.47 -0.85 6.03
C ARG A 85 2.10 -0.73 5.35
N ARG A 86 2.00 -0.04 4.20
CA ARG A 86 0.75 0.04 3.42
C ARG A 86 0.40 -1.31 2.81
N GLN A 87 1.38 -2.02 2.26
CA GLN A 87 1.20 -3.38 1.72
C GLN A 87 0.71 -4.33 2.81
N LYS A 88 1.36 -4.36 3.98
CA LYS A 88 0.93 -5.16 5.13
C LYS A 88 -0.51 -4.86 5.55
N ARG A 89 -0.87 -3.58 5.68
CA ARG A 89 -2.27 -3.19 5.99
C ARG A 89 -3.25 -3.63 4.90
N ARG A 90 -2.85 -3.60 3.62
CA ARG A 90 -3.72 -4.06 2.52
C ARG A 90 -3.96 -5.56 2.62
N LEU A 91 -2.93 -6.37 2.88
CA LEU A 91 -3.07 -7.82 3.08
C LEU A 91 -3.98 -8.14 4.27
N ILE A 92 -3.76 -7.50 5.43
CA ILE A 92 -4.63 -7.68 6.61
C ILE A 92 -6.09 -7.32 6.27
N ARG A 93 -6.31 -6.25 5.49
CA ARG A 93 -7.67 -5.89 5.04
C ARG A 93 -8.27 -6.95 4.11
N LEU A 94 -7.49 -7.53 3.20
CA LEU A 94 -7.97 -8.62 2.34
C LEU A 94 -8.43 -9.82 3.18
N GLN A 95 -7.62 -10.22 4.16
CA GLN A 95 -7.97 -11.32 5.06
C GLN A 95 -9.19 -11.01 5.94
N THR A 96 -9.21 -9.84 6.60
CA THR A 96 -10.23 -9.52 7.61
C THR A 96 -11.55 -9.00 7.05
N LEU A 97 -11.54 -8.32 5.90
CA LEU A 97 -12.74 -7.71 5.32
C LEU A 97 -13.36 -8.57 4.20
N PHE A 98 -12.53 -9.26 3.44
CA PHE A 98 -12.97 -10.04 2.28
C PHE A 98 -12.89 -11.55 2.53
N GLY A 99 -12.44 -11.99 3.71
CA GLY A 99 -12.34 -13.40 4.05
C GLY A 99 -11.31 -14.17 3.23
N TRP A 100 -10.32 -13.48 2.63
CA TRP A 100 -9.30 -14.14 1.83
C TRP A 100 -8.49 -15.08 2.72
N ASN A 101 -8.49 -16.36 2.38
CA ASN A 101 -7.65 -17.36 3.05
C ASN A 101 -6.19 -17.19 2.58
N ILE A 102 -5.47 -16.28 3.24
CA ILE A 102 -4.06 -15.99 2.94
C ILE A 102 -3.19 -16.84 3.87
N HIS A 103 -2.39 -17.72 3.28
CA HIS A 103 -1.40 -18.51 4.02
C HIS A 103 -0.17 -17.65 4.35
N TYR A 104 0.30 -17.73 5.60
CA TYR A 104 1.46 -16.99 6.09
C TYR A 104 2.70 -17.89 6.07
N VAL A 105 3.81 -17.35 5.55
CA VAL A 105 5.13 -17.99 5.56
C VAL A 105 6.10 -16.99 6.17
N ASP A 106 6.82 -17.41 7.21
CA ASP A 106 7.73 -16.53 7.93
C ASP A 106 9.13 -16.57 7.32
N ALA A 107 9.60 -15.42 6.83
CA ALA A 107 10.94 -15.26 6.29
C ALA A 107 11.83 -14.37 7.18
N THR A 108 11.40 -14.05 8.41
CA THR A 108 12.08 -13.07 9.26
C THR A 108 13.50 -13.49 9.61
N GLU A 109 13.68 -14.77 9.96
CA GLU A 109 15.01 -15.32 10.28
C GLU A 109 15.93 -15.30 9.05
N CYS A 110 15.43 -15.69 7.88
CA CYS A 110 16.19 -15.70 6.62
C CYS A 110 16.66 -14.30 6.21
N LEU A 111 15.88 -13.26 6.52
CA LEU A 111 16.24 -11.87 6.24
C LEU A 111 17.22 -11.30 7.27
N SER A 112 17.32 -11.90 8.45
CA SER A 112 18.19 -11.46 9.54
C SER A 112 19.60 -12.05 9.39
N CYS A 113 19.68 -13.34 9.09
CA CYS A 113 20.90 -14.09 8.86
C CYS A 113 20.72 -14.95 7.60
N PHE A 114 20.99 -14.37 6.42
CA PHE A 114 20.75 -15.07 5.17
C PHE A 114 21.70 -16.26 5.00
N THR A 115 21.16 -17.47 5.13
CA THR A 115 21.78 -18.71 4.67
C THR A 115 20.80 -19.41 3.73
N GLU A 116 21.31 -20.02 2.66
CA GLU A 116 20.48 -20.73 1.66
C GLU A 116 19.65 -21.86 2.30
N GLU A 117 20.22 -22.51 3.32
CA GLU A 117 19.56 -23.54 4.12
C GLU A 117 18.36 -22.95 4.90
N SER A 118 18.52 -21.80 5.57
CA SER A 118 17.42 -21.17 6.30
C SER A 118 16.25 -20.78 5.40
N TRP A 119 16.52 -20.32 4.17
CA TRP A 119 15.47 -19.98 3.20
C TRP A 119 14.71 -21.23 2.74
N THR A 120 15.43 -22.31 2.50
CA THR A 120 14.84 -23.58 2.08
C THR A 120 13.90 -24.12 3.17
N THR A 121 14.37 -24.19 4.42
CA THR A 121 13.60 -24.71 5.55
C THR A 121 12.44 -23.81 5.98
N ASN A 122 12.62 -22.49 6.04
CA ASN A 122 11.59 -21.59 6.58
C ASN A 122 10.60 -21.06 5.53
N VAL A 123 10.99 -21.05 4.25
CA VAL A 123 10.16 -20.48 3.18
C VAL A 123 9.76 -21.50 2.14
N VAL A 124 10.71 -22.23 1.55
CA VAL A 124 10.44 -23.12 0.42
C VAL A 124 9.62 -24.33 0.87
N GLU A 125 10.08 -25.05 1.89
CA GLU A 125 9.40 -26.25 2.40
C GLU A 125 7.95 -25.97 2.86
N PRO A 126 7.67 -24.95 3.71
CA PRO A 126 6.31 -24.61 4.09
C PRO A 126 5.45 -24.20 2.89
N SER A 127 6.00 -23.48 1.92
CA SER A 127 5.27 -23.09 0.71
C SER A 127 4.85 -24.32 -0.10
N ILE A 128 5.75 -25.29 -0.28
CA ILE A 128 5.44 -26.55 -0.97
C ILE A 128 4.36 -27.33 -0.21
N GLN A 129 4.45 -27.42 1.11
CA GLN A 129 3.45 -28.10 1.94
C GLN A 129 2.06 -27.45 1.82
N ILE A 130 1.99 -26.11 1.85
CA ILE A 130 0.75 -25.36 1.66
C ILE A 130 0.14 -25.71 0.29
N ILE A 131 0.95 -25.64 -0.77
CA ILE A 131 0.51 -25.91 -2.14
C ILE A 131 0.00 -27.36 -2.27
N LYS A 132 0.77 -28.34 -1.79
CA LYS A 132 0.38 -29.76 -1.79
C LYS A 132 -0.96 -29.96 -1.07
N SER A 133 -1.11 -29.40 0.13
CA SER A 133 -2.35 -29.53 0.91
C SER A 133 -3.55 -28.87 0.23
N CYS A 134 -3.34 -27.84 -0.59
CA CYS A 134 -4.41 -27.21 -1.37
C CYS A 134 -4.92 -28.16 -2.46
N PHE A 135 -4.01 -28.75 -3.24
CA PHE A 135 -4.36 -29.70 -4.30
C PHE A 135 -5.01 -30.98 -3.76
N GLU A 136 -4.56 -31.48 -2.61
CA GLU A 136 -5.14 -32.67 -1.96
C GLU A 136 -6.54 -32.40 -1.38
N LYS A 137 -6.80 -31.18 -0.88
CA LYS A 137 -8.15 -30.79 -0.45
C LYS A 137 -9.09 -30.67 -1.63
N ASP A 138 -8.62 -30.11 -2.75
CA ASP A 138 -9.43 -29.98 -3.97
C ASP A 138 -9.80 -31.34 -4.58
N THR A 139 -8.98 -32.38 -4.37
CA THR A 139 -9.25 -33.75 -4.84
C THR A 139 -10.20 -34.55 -3.93
N ASN A 140 -10.33 -34.17 -2.66
CA ASN A 140 -11.24 -34.82 -1.70
C ASN A 140 -12.62 -34.14 -1.62
N LEU A 141 -12.83 -33.01 -2.31
CA LEU A 141 -14.13 -32.36 -2.44
C LEU A 141 -14.93 -32.99 -3.60
N VAL A 142 -15.44 -34.20 -3.38
CA VAL A 142 -16.77 -34.54 -3.92
C VAL A 142 -17.78 -33.72 -3.10
N PRO A 143 -18.55 -32.79 -3.67
CA PRO A 143 -19.54 -32.06 -2.90
C PRO A 143 -20.79 -32.92 -2.78
N ASP A 144 -20.87 -33.72 -1.73
CA ASP A 144 -22.17 -33.97 -1.11
C ASP A 144 -22.47 -32.76 -0.23
N PHE A 145 -23.47 -32.00 -0.67
CA PHE A 145 -23.84 -30.72 -0.08
C PHE A 145 -24.80 -31.01 1.07
N ASP A 146 -24.36 -31.71 2.12
CA ASP A 146 -25.08 -31.67 3.38
C ASP A 146 -24.24 -32.08 4.60
N ALA A 147 -24.33 -31.21 5.61
CA ALA A 147 -24.11 -31.45 7.03
C ALA A 147 -22.70 -31.88 7.51
N THR A 148 -22.01 -30.95 8.20
CA THR A 148 -21.91 -30.95 9.68
C THR A 148 -20.63 -30.26 10.18
N ASN A 149 -20.83 -29.08 10.77
CA ASN A 149 -20.25 -28.54 12.01
C ASN A 149 -18.83 -28.98 12.43
N GLY A 150 -17.92 -28.00 12.59
CA GLY A 150 -16.75 -28.27 13.45
C GLY A 150 -15.58 -27.30 13.45
N VAL A 151 -15.58 -26.20 12.69
CA VAL A 151 -14.53 -25.19 12.85
C VAL A 151 -15.21 -23.86 13.10
N LYS A 152 -14.99 -23.30 14.30
CA LYS A 152 -15.34 -21.92 14.66
C LYS A 152 -14.65 -20.98 13.68
N GLY A 153 -15.24 -20.83 12.50
CA GLY A 153 -15.04 -19.70 11.64
C GLY A 153 -15.28 -18.50 12.52
N LEU A 154 -14.22 -17.71 12.75
CA LEU A 154 -14.34 -16.33 13.18
C LEU A 154 -15.51 -15.79 12.38
N LYS A 155 -16.65 -15.55 13.04
CA LYS A 155 -17.83 -14.95 12.43
C LYS A 155 -17.30 -13.74 11.69
N LEU A 156 -17.17 -13.86 10.37
CA LEU A 156 -16.99 -12.73 9.48
C LEU A 156 -18.30 -12.00 9.70
N LYS A 157 -18.34 -11.09 10.68
CA LYS A 157 -19.44 -10.14 10.81
C LYS A 157 -19.50 -9.57 9.41
N GLU A 158 -20.57 -9.89 8.70
CA GLU A 158 -20.82 -9.45 7.34
C GLU A 158 -20.75 -7.93 7.39
N ARG A 159 -19.56 -7.40 7.13
CA ARG A 159 -19.33 -5.98 7.13
C ARG A 159 -19.90 -5.58 5.80
N ASP A 160 -21.06 -4.95 5.85
CA ASP A 160 -21.56 -4.21 4.73
C ASP A 160 -20.51 -3.12 4.42
N LEU A 161 -19.68 -3.38 3.41
CA LEU A 161 -18.60 -2.50 2.94
C LEU A 161 -19.05 -1.68 1.72
N TRP A 162 -20.26 -1.94 1.22
CA TRP A 162 -20.72 -1.46 -0.07
C TRP A 162 -21.80 -0.39 0.08
N THR A 163 -22.56 -0.37 1.18
CA THR A 163 -23.52 0.69 1.46
C THR A 163 -22.81 2.03 1.60
N GLN A 164 -23.27 3.00 0.82
CA GLN A 164 -22.71 4.33 0.79
C GLN A 164 -23.51 5.24 1.73
N HIS A 165 -22.85 5.79 2.75
CA HIS A 165 -23.42 6.81 3.63
C HIS A 165 -22.85 8.19 3.27
N ILE A 166 -23.69 9.23 3.31
CA ILE A 166 -23.28 10.61 3.00
C ILE A 166 -23.52 11.47 4.23
N CYS A 167 -22.46 11.99 4.83
CA CYS A 167 -22.59 12.92 5.94
C CYS A 167 -22.82 14.35 5.42
N LYS A 168 -24.08 14.81 5.41
CA LYS A 168 -24.44 16.20 5.07
C LYS A 168 -23.75 17.20 5.99
N ALA A 169 -23.77 16.94 7.29
CA ALA A 169 -23.11 17.77 8.30
C ALA A 169 -21.61 17.92 8.05
N CYS A 170 -20.96 17.01 7.31
CA CYS A 170 -19.54 17.06 7.01
C CYS A 170 -19.17 17.52 5.59
N GLY A 171 -20.07 18.20 4.89
CA GLY A 171 -19.83 18.64 3.51
C GLY A 171 -19.96 17.49 2.52
N ASN A 172 -21.03 16.69 2.66
CA ASN A 172 -21.32 15.54 1.82
C ASN A 172 -20.19 14.50 1.78
N LYS A 173 -19.57 14.26 2.94
CA LYS A 173 -18.50 13.26 3.05
C LYS A 173 -19.08 11.86 2.78
N VAL A 174 -18.60 11.22 1.73
CA VAL A 174 -18.96 9.85 1.37
C VAL A 174 -18.16 8.86 2.22
N LEU A 175 -18.85 7.93 2.86
CA LEU A 175 -18.31 6.86 3.70
C LEU A 175 -18.85 5.53 3.20
N ARG A 176 -18.04 4.47 3.22
CA ARG A 176 -18.45 3.15 2.72
C ARG A 176 -18.56 2.16 3.87
N GLY A 177 -19.77 1.63 4.02
CA GLY A 177 -20.15 0.65 5.00
C GLY A 177 -20.62 1.23 6.33
N GLY A 178 -21.47 0.46 7.02
CA GLY A 178 -22.07 0.87 8.30
C GLY A 178 -21.03 1.14 9.40
N TYR A 179 -19.94 0.36 9.43
CA TYR A 179 -18.88 0.55 10.42
C TYR A 179 -18.13 1.89 10.24
N GLU A 180 -17.76 2.26 9.01
CA GLU A 180 -17.10 3.55 8.76
C GLU A 180 -18.04 4.72 9.09
N TRP A 181 -19.34 4.55 8.80
CA TRP A 181 -20.38 5.51 9.13
C TRP A 181 -20.53 5.73 10.66
N GLU A 182 -20.66 4.65 11.43
CA GLU A 182 -20.77 4.73 12.89
C GLU A 182 -19.53 5.38 13.53
N GLN A 183 -18.33 4.95 13.12
CA GLN A 183 -17.08 5.53 13.60
C GLN A 183 -16.95 7.01 13.22
N HIS A 184 -17.44 7.39 12.04
CA HIS A 184 -17.50 8.79 11.64
C HIS A 184 -18.39 9.61 12.57
N LYS A 185 -19.61 9.14 12.87
CA LYS A 185 -20.56 9.83 13.77
C LYS A 185 -19.98 10.01 15.18
N GLN A 186 -19.27 9.01 15.69
CA GLN A 186 -18.60 9.07 17.01
C GLN A 186 -17.34 9.97 17.01
N GLY A 187 -16.78 10.26 15.84
CA GLY A 187 -15.56 11.03 15.67
C GLY A 187 -15.64 12.46 16.23
N ARG A 188 -14.56 12.90 16.90
CA ARG A 188 -14.46 14.25 17.52
C ARG A 188 -14.76 15.37 16.51
N ASN A 189 -14.30 15.24 15.28
CA ASN A 189 -14.49 16.26 14.25
C ASN A 189 -15.95 16.36 13.79
N HIS A 190 -16.64 15.22 13.61
CA HIS A 190 -18.05 15.21 13.28
C HIS A 190 -18.86 15.84 14.42
N ARG A 191 -18.64 15.41 15.67
CA ARG A 191 -19.29 15.99 16.85
C ARG A 191 -19.09 17.50 16.94
N LYS A 192 -17.86 17.99 16.75
CA LYS A 192 -17.57 19.44 16.73
C LYS A 192 -18.36 20.18 15.64
N ARG A 193 -18.47 19.61 14.44
CA ARG A 193 -19.16 20.24 13.31
C ARG A 193 -20.68 20.26 13.53
N VAL A 194 -21.27 19.16 13.99
CA VAL A 194 -22.69 19.08 14.36
C VAL A 194 -23.02 20.07 15.49
N CYS A 195 -22.19 20.16 16.54
CA CYS A 195 -22.41 21.14 17.61
C CYS A 195 -22.40 22.60 17.09
N ARG A 196 -21.54 22.93 16.12
CA ARG A 196 -21.52 24.27 15.50
C ARG A 196 -22.78 24.53 14.68
N LEU A 197 -23.22 23.56 13.88
CA LEU A 197 -24.45 23.67 13.06
C LEU A 197 -25.71 23.86 13.92
N ARG A 198 -25.80 23.11 15.03
CA ARG A 198 -26.89 23.27 16.01
C ARG A 198 -26.90 24.67 16.63
N LYS A 199 -25.73 25.24 16.94
CA LYS A 199 -25.61 26.61 17.48
C LYS A 199 -25.98 27.68 16.47
N SER A 200 -25.78 27.44 15.18
CA SER A 200 -26.10 28.40 14.11
C SER A 200 -27.55 28.30 13.61
N GLY A 201 -28.42 27.51 14.26
CA GLY A 201 -29.83 27.36 13.86
C GLY A 201 -30.06 26.56 12.58
N ILE A 202 -29.02 25.91 12.04
CA ILE A 202 -29.13 25.07 10.84
C ILE A 202 -29.42 23.65 11.31
N THR A 203 -30.69 23.24 11.21
CA THR A 203 -31.13 21.87 11.48
C THR A 203 -30.57 20.93 10.40
N ALA A 204 -29.40 20.36 10.66
CA ALA A 204 -28.94 19.20 9.91
C ALA A 204 -29.82 18.01 10.29
N LEU A 205 -30.75 17.66 9.40
CA LEU A 205 -31.55 16.44 9.48
C LEU A 205 -30.60 15.23 9.38
N ASP A 206 -30.36 14.61 10.52
CA ASP A 206 -29.67 13.34 10.67
C ASP A 206 -30.69 12.21 10.43
N GLU A 207 -30.74 11.70 9.20
CA GLU A 207 -31.05 10.29 8.90
C GLU A 207 -29.91 9.73 8.04
#